data_AF-A0A3D3WZQ8-F1
#
_entry.id   AF-A0A3D3WZQ8-F1
#
_cell.length_a   1.000
_cell.length_b   1.000
_cell.length_c   1.000
_cell.angle_alpha   90.00
_cell.angle_beta   90.00
_cell.angle_gamma   90.00
#
_symmetry.space_group_name_H-M   'P 1'
#
loop_
_entity.id
_entity.type
_entity.pdbx_description
1 polymer ?
#
loop_
_entity_poly.entity_id
_entity_poly.type
_entity_poly.pdbx_seq_one_letter_code
_entity_poly.pdbx_strand_id
1 'polypeptide(L)'
;MVSPDAVNLGDATSVGDAIELMFETGWTDGLPVVPPTEDRVKRFVDYTGLDGQELIAELPPLGGKATVERIAVNAVMAGCLPEHMPVVIAALQAMMEEGFNLRGVMASTGIHTPL
;
A
#
# COMPACT_ATOMS: atom_id res chain seq x y z
N MET A 1 -0.91 3.00 -6.63
CA MET A 1 -0.57 3.71 -5.38
C MET A 1 -1.80 4.48 -4.99
N VAL A 2 -2.38 4.13 -3.85
CA VAL A 2 -3.58 4.77 -3.32
C VAL A 2 -3.30 6.26 -3.09
N SER A 3 -4.24 7.13 -3.48
CA SER A 3 -4.11 8.59 -3.31
C SER A 3 -3.93 8.93 -1.82
N PRO A 4 -3.15 9.96 -1.45
CA PRO A 4 -3.12 10.47 -0.08
C PRO A 4 -4.52 10.80 0.49
N ASP A 5 -5.51 11.03 -0.36
CA ASP A 5 -6.90 11.27 0.03
C ASP A 5 -7.60 10.04 0.65
N ALA A 6 -7.03 8.83 0.55
CA ALA A 6 -7.63 7.62 1.11
C ALA A 6 -7.62 7.53 2.63
N VAL A 7 -6.83 8.39 3.26
CA VAL A 7 -6.80 8.53 4.70
C VAL A 7 -7.99 9.38 5.18
N ASN A 8 -8.58 10.22 4.31
CA ASN A 8 -9.69 11.09 4.65
C ASN A 8 -11.04 10.43 4.34
N LEU A 9 -11.49 9.59 5.28
CA LEU A 9 -12.79 8.90 5.25
C LEU A 9 -14.00 9.80 5.59
N GLY A 10 -13.88 11.12 5.44
CA GLY A 10 -14.84 12.11 5.95
C GLY A 10 -16.30 11.94 5.54
N ASP A 11 -16.58 11.20 4.46
CA ASP A 11 -17.92 11.00 3.90
C ASP A 11 -18.57 9.65 4.29
N ALA A 12 -17.79 8.71 4.84
CA ALA A 12 -18.30 7.39 5.21
C ALA A 12 -18.96 7.42 6.60
N THR A 13 -20.27 7.19 6.65
CA THR A 13 -21.06 7.26 7.89
C THR A 13 -20.91 5.97 8.74
N SER A 14 -20.41 4.89 8.14
CA SER A 14 -20.07 3.62 8.79
C SER A 14 -18.87 2.93 8.13
N VAL A 15 -18.32 1.91 8.79
CA VAL A 15 -17.23 1.08 8.22
C VAL A 15 -17.68 0.35 6.94
N GLY A 16 -18.96 -0.02 6.84
CA GLY A 16 -19.51 -0.60 5.61
C GLY A 16 -19.46 0.39 4.44
N ASP A 17 -19.96 1.61 4.67
CA ASP A 17 -19.95 2.67 3.65
C ASP A 17 -18.53 3.03 3.21
N ALA A 18 -17.57 2.98 4.14
CA ALA A 18 -16.15 3.18 3.84
C ALA A 18 -15.59 2.11 2.90
N ILE A 19 -15.96 0.85 3.11
CA ILE A 19 -15.53 -0.27 2.27
C ILE A 19 -16.12 -0.13 0.87
N GLU A 20 -17.43 0.17 0.76
CA GLU A 20 -18.11 0.40 -0.51
C GLU A 20 -17.50 1.59 -1.25
N LEU A 21 -17.24 2.72 -0.56
CA LEU A 21 -16.61 3.89 -1.16
C LEU A 21 -15.21 3.58 -1.73
N MET A 22 -14.40 2.77 -1.04
CA MET A 22 -13.08 2.37 -1.53
C MET A 22 -13.17 1.46 -2.76
N PHE A 23 -14.19 0.62 -2.82
CA PHE A 23 -14.47 -0.21 -3.99
C PHE A 23 -14.94 0.66 -5.18
N GLU A 24 -15.89 1.57 -4.96
CA GLU A 24 -16.44 2.47 -5.99
C GLU A 24 -15.39 3.41 -6.57
N THR A 25 -14.45 3.88 -5.76
CA THR A 25 -13.32 4.72 -6.21
C THR A 25 -12.19 3.94 -6.89
N GLY A 26 -12.28 2.60 -6.94
CA GLY A 26 -11.29 1.73 -7.56
C GLY A 26 -9.97 1.66 -6.80
N TRP A 27 -9.98 1.89 -5.49
CA TRP A 27 -8.77 1.82 -4.65
C TRP A 27 -8.42 0.40 -4.23
N THR A 28 -9.31 -0.56 -4.46
CA THR A 28 -9.09 -1.97 -4.19
C THR A 28 -8.85 -2.75 -5.48
N ASP A 29 -8.43 -4.00 -5.34
CA ASP A 29 -8.26 -4.96 -6.44
C ASP A 29 -9.58 -5.66 -6.83
N GLY A 30 -10.71 -5.15 -6.36
CA GLY A 30 -12.03 -5.76 -6.50
C GLY A 30 -12.50 -6.53 -5.26
N LEU A 31 -11.65 -6.66 -4.23
CA LEU A 31 -12.04 -7.24 -2.94
C LEU A 31 -12.31 -6.15 -1.88
N PRO A 32 -13.09 -6.46 -0.84
CA PRO A 32 -13.22 -5.61 0.34
C PRO A 32 -11.87 -5.45 1.06
N VAL A 33 -11.57 -4.22 1.48
CA VAL A 33 -10.34 -3.89 2.22
C VAL A 33 -10.64 -3.32 3.59
N VAL A 34 -9.65 -3.31 4.48
CA VAL A 34 -9.77 -2.66 5.78
C VAL A 34 -9.56 -1.14 5.62
N PRO A 35 -10.50 -0.27 6.03
CA PRO A 35 -10.29 1.17 5.90
C PRO A 35 -9.03 1.67 6.64
N PRO A 36 -8.10 2.38 5.94
CA PRO A 36 -6.86 2.88 6.53
C PRO A 36 -7.06 4.22 7.23
N THR A 37 -7.82 4.21 8.33
CA THR A 37 -8.00 5.40 9.18
C THR A 37 -6.66 5.90 9.72
N GLU A 38 -6.52 7.21 9.94
CA GLU A 38 -5.31 7.85 10.50
C GLU A 38 -4.71 7.09 11.70
N ASP A 39 -5.54 6.75 12.69
CA ASP A 39 -5.09 6.03 13.90
C ASP A 39 -4.49 4.65 13.59
N ARG A 40 -5.03 3.93 12.59
CA ARG A 40 -4.52 2.62 12.19
C ARG A 40 -3.20 2.77 11.47
N VAL A 41 -3.12 3.69 10.52
CA VAL A 41 -1.89 3.97 9.76
C VAL A 41 -0.79 4.42 10.70
N LYS A 42 -1.09 5.33 11.64
CA LYS A 42 -0.14 5.81 12.64
C LYS A 42 0.47 4.66 13.44
N ARG A 43 -0.33 3.69 13.91
CA ARG A 43 0.19 2.52 14.65
C ARG A 43 1.18 1.69 13.83
N PHE A 44 0.97 1.58 12.53
CA PHE A 44 1.87 0.85 11.63
C PHE A 44 3.18 1.63 11.42
N VAL A 45 3.09 2.94 11.18
CA VAL A 45 4.26 3.81 11.07
C VAL A 45 5.07 3.79 12.36
N ASP A 46 4.43 4.00 13.51
CA ASP A 46 5.08 4.00 14.83
C ASP A 46 5.82 2.68 15.11
N TYR A 47 5.28 1.53 14.67
CA TYR A 47 5.90 0.22 14.87
C TYR A 47 7.26 0.09 14.14
N THR A 48 7.44 0.80 13.03
CA THR A 48 8.70 0.76 12.28
C THR A 48 9.83 1.52 12.97
N GLY A 49 9.51 2.51 13.81
CA GLY A 49 10.49 3.44 14.35
C GLY A 49 11.11 4.41 13.33
N LEU A 50 10.58 4.46 12.10
CA LEU A 50 11.04 5.31 11.00
C LEU A 50 10.14 6.56 10.86
N ASP A 51 10.61 7.53 10.09
CA ASP A 51 9.79 8.70 9.71
C ASP A 51 8.75 8.27 8.65
N GLY A 52 7.49 8.70 8.80
CA GLY A 52 6.42 8.38 7.84
C GLY A 52 6.71 8.87 6.41
N GLN A 53 7.46 9.96 6.27
CA GLN A 53 7.89 10.53 4.99
C GLN A 53 9.19 9.92 4.45
N GLU A 54 9.83 9.02 5.20
CA GLU A 54 11.03 8.32 4.75
C GLU A 54 10.71 7.52 3.48
N LEU A 55 11.48 7.78 2.42
CA LEU A 55 11.32 7.14 1.12
C LEU A 55 12.06 5.79 1.12
N ILE A 56 11.32 4.69 1.03
CA ILE A 56 11.89 3.35 0.96
C ILE A 56 12.30 3.00 -0.47
N ALA A 57 11.45 3.32 -1.46
CA ALA A 57 11.72 3.02 -2.87
C ALA A 57 10.91 3.91 -3.82
N GLU A 58 11.41 4.07 -5.05
CA GLU A 58 10.64 4.59 -6.18
C GLU A 58 10.24 3.43 -7.09
N LEU A 59 8.95 3.05 -7.03
CA LEU A 59 8.45 1.86 -7.69
C LEU A 59 8.21 2.09 -9.19
N PRO A 60 8.70 1.19 -10.07
CA PRO A 60 8.32 1.23 -11.48
C PRO A 60 6.79 0.98 -11.67
N PRO A 61 6.24 1.10 -12.90
CA PRO A 61 6.85 1.75 -14.06
C PRO A 61 6.80 3.29 -13.99
N LEU A 62 5.89 3.85 -13.18
CA LEU A 62 5.61 5.30 -13.12
C LEU A 62 6.45 6.06 -12.08
N GLY A 63 7.33 5.39 -11.32
CA GLY A 63 8.15 6.04 -10.29
C GLY A 63 7.35 6.41 -9.04
N GLY A 64 6.40 5.56 -8.64
CA GLY A 64 5.58 5.81 -7.45
C GLY A 64 6.43 5.79 -6.18
N LYS A 65 6.41 6.88 -5.40
CA LYS A 65 7.19 6.99 -4.16
C LYS A 65 6.59 6.18 -3.03
N ALA A 66 7.20 5.05 -2.68
CA ALA A 66 6.83 4.20 -1.56
C ALA A 66 7.48 4.74 -0.28
N THR A 67 6.81 5.70 0.37
CA THR A 67 7.18 6.14 1.73
C THR A 67 6.67 5.17 2.78
N VAL A 68 7.22 5.21 3.99
CA VAL A 68 6.78 4.37 5.12
C VAL A 68 5.28 4.52 5.36
N GLU A 69 4.74 5.74 5.35
CA GLU A 69 3.30 5.99 5.52
C GLU A 69 2.47 5.37 4.39
N ARG A 70 2.90 5.49 3.14
CA ARG A 70 2.17 4.89 2.01
C ARG A 70 2.21 3.37 2.05
N ILE A 71 3.32 2.78 2.47
CA ILE A 71 3.43 1.34 2.70
C ILE A 71 2.47 0.93 3.82
N ALA A 72 2.44 1.68 4.92
CA ALA A 72 1.53 1.44 6.03
C ALA A 72 0.06 1.51 5.62
N VAL A 73 -0.35 2.50 4.82
CA VAL A 73 -1.72 2.60 4.27
C VAL A 73 -2.10 1.31 3.52
N ASN A 74 -1.25 0.85 2.60
CA ASN A 74 -1.53 -0.38 1.83
C ASN A 74 -1.52 -1.63 2.72
N ALA A 75 -0.63 -1.70 3.70
CA ALA A 75 -0.58 -2.80 4.66
C ALA A 75 -1.84 -2.86 5.53
N VAL A 76 -2.34 -1.70 5.99
CA VAL A 76 -3.61 -1.62 6.72
C VAL A 76 -4.75 -2.09 5.82
N MET A 77 -4.84 -1.59 4.58
CA MET A 77 -5.87 -2.01 3.62
C MET A 77 -5.89 -3.52 3.40
N ALA A 78 -4.71 -4.13 3.31
CA ALA A 78 -4.54 -5.58 3.18
C ALA A 78 -4.85 -6.37 4.46
N GLY A 79 -5.18 -5.72 5.58
CA GLY A 79 -5.48 -6.38 6.85
C GLY A 79 -4.25 -6.92 7.58
N CYS A 80 -3.06 -6.38 7.32
CA CYS A 80 -1.83 -6.78 8.02
C CYS A 80 -1.89 -6.43 9.52
N LEU A 81 -0.89 -6.91 10.27
CA LEU A 81 -0.58 -6.44 11.62
C LEU A 81 0.62 -5.49 11.57
N PRO A 82 0.77 -4.54 12.52
CA PRO A 82 1.93 -3.65 12.57
C PRO A 82 3.27 -4.41 12.59
N GLU A 83 3.30 -5.57 13.26
CA GLU A 83 4.47 -6.45 13.33
C GLU A 83 4.96 -7.01 12.01
N HIS A 84 4.13 -6.96 10.95
CA HIS A 84 4.53 -7.37 9.60
C HIS A 84 5.31 -6.28 8.87
N MET A 85 5.28 -5.01 9.32
CA MET A 85 5.89 -3.89 8.59
C MET A 85 7.38 -4.10 8.25
N PRO A 86 8.25 -4.59 9.16
CA PRO A 86 9.65 -4.84 8.82
C PRO A 86 9.81 -5.83 7.66
N VAL A 87 8.97 -6.87 7.60
CA VAL A 87 8.99 -7.86 6.53
C VAL A 87 8.47 -7.27 5.22
N VAL A 88 7.40 -6.46 5.27
CA VAL A 88 6.84 -5.78 4.09
C VAL A 88 7.87 -4.82 3.49
N ILE A 89 8.55 -4.02 4.31
CA ILE A 89 9.60 -3.09 3.87
C ILE A 89 10.78 -3.86 3.27
N ALA A 90 11.24 -4.92 3.93
CA ALA A 90 12.34 -5.75 3.43
C ALA A 90 11.99 -6.43 2.11
N ALA A 91 10.75 -6.91 1.95
CA ALA A 91 10.27 -7.49 0.69
C ALA A 91 10.26 -6.46 -0.43
N LEU A 92 9.77 -5.24 -0.16
CA LEU A 92 9.81 -4.13 -1.12
C LEU A 92 11.25 -3.81 -1.55
N GLN A 93 12.18 -3.71 -0.60
CA GLN A 93 13.60 -3.46 -0.90
C GLN A 93 14.20 -4.60 -1.73
N ALA A 94 13.93 -5.85 -1.37
CA ALA A 94 14.41 -7.02 -2.12
C ALA A 94 13.85 -7.07 -3.55
N MET A 95 12.59 -6.68 -3.75
CA MET A 95 12.00 -6.58 -5.09
C MET A 95 12.64 -5.48 -5.95
N MET A 96 13.24 -4.46 -5.33
CA MET A 96 13.93 -3.39 -6.05
C MET A 96 15.35 -3.76 -6.50
N GLU A 97 15.90 -4.88 -6.02
CA GLU A 97 17.18 -5.39 -6.50
C GLU A 97 17.11 -5.73 -8.00
N GLU A 98 18.17 -5.39 -8.73
CA GLU A 98 18.21 -5.53 -10.20
C GLU A 98 17.91 -6.97 -10.66
N GLY A 99 18.39 -7.95 -9.91
CA GLY A 99 18.17 -9.37 -10.18
C GLY A 99 16.71 -9.82 -10.13
N PHE A 100 15.83 -9.09 -9.42
CA PHE A 100 14.39 -9.39 -9.39
C PHE A 100 13.66 -8.87 -10.63
N ASN A 101 14.18 -7.82 -11.30
CA ASN A 101 13.59 -7.19 -12.47
C ASN A 101 12.10 -6.81 -12.27
N LEU A 102 11.80 -6.07 -11.19
CA LEU A 102 10.42 -5.66 -10.86
C LEU A 102 9.71 -4.91 -12.00
N ARG A 103 10.44 -4.15 -12.80
CA ARG A 103 9.90 -3.47 -13.99
C ARG A 103 9.31 -4.48 -15.00
N GLY A 104 10.04 -5.55 -15.28
CA GLY A 104 9.55 -6.63 -16.13
C GLY A 104 8.35 -7.34 -15.50
N VAL A 105 8.39 -7.53 -14.17
CA VAL A 105 7.28 -8.15 -13.42
C VAL A 105 5.99 -7.33 -13.47
N MET A 106 6.06 -6.00 -13.44
CA MET A 106 4.83 -5.18 -13.50
C MET A 106 4.35 -4.86 -14.91
N ALA A 107 5.04 -5.33 -15.95
CA ALA A 107 4.59 -5.16 -17.32
C ALA A 107 3.41 -6.10 -17.64
N SER A 108 2.37 -5.58 -18.28
CA SER A 108 1.19 -6.38 -18.69
C SER A 108 1.52 -7.46 -19.73
N THR A 109 2.71 -7.41 -20.34
CA THR A 109 3.23 -8.40 -21.28
C THR A 109 4.22 -9.38 -20.64
N GLY A 110 4.35 -9.35 -19.32
CA GLY A 110 5.18 -10.29 -18.57
C GLY A 110 4.68 -11.73 -18.66
N ILE A 111 5.60 -12.69 -18.76
CA ILE A 111 5.28 -14.11 -18.92
C ILE A 111 4.56 -14.73 -17.71
N HIS A 112 4.63 -14.07 -16.56
CA HIS A 112 4.12 -14.54 -15.26
C HIS A 112 2.64 -14.22 -15.03
N THR A 113 2.02 -13.38 -15.87
CA THR A 113 0.58 -13.09 -15.81
C THR A 113 -0.03 -13.30 -17.21
N PRO A 114 -0.40 -14.54 -17.60
CA PRO A 114 -1.09 -14.75 -18.87
C PRO A 114 -2.42 -14.01 -18.85
N LEU A 115 -2.71 -13.27 -19.94
CA LEU A 115 -4.02 -12.67 -20.19
C LEU A 115 -5.11 -13.74 -20.30
#